data_AF-A0A382SER0-F1
#
_entry.id   AF-A0A382SER0-F1
#
_cell.length_a   1.000
_cell.length_b   1.000
_cell.length_c   1.000
_cell.angle_alpha   90.00
_cell.angle_beta   90.00
_cell.angle_gamma   90.00
#
_symmetry.space_group_name_H-M   'P 1'
#
loop_
_entity.id
_entity.type
_entity.pdbx_description
1 polymer ?
#
loop_
_entity_poly.entity_id
_entity_poly.type
_entity_poly.pdbx_seq_one_letter_code
_entity_poly.pdbx_strand_id
1 'polypeptide(L)'
;MRFIHVADVHLGAHFGRHQASIREDLSAASQDTFERSVYLAIDEEVHAFLIAGDLFDDDRPKPETLWFLDTQFRRLDEHGITVVYAKGNHDPGPGPESIEWSDNVLIVSEVEPRRVKIPGRNGEPVGYVTSAGHPSANETQNLSDSFRRFDSKLPEVGLLHTQVHSSLGAADHHPYAPSELSSLESAGFDY
;
A
#
# COMPACT_ATOMS: atom_id res chain seq x y z
N MET A 1 -11.55 -14.53 -2.08
CA MET A 1 -10.87 -13.28 -2.47
C MET A 1 -9.56 -13.61 -3.16
N ARG A 2 -9.19 -12.85 -4.19
CA ARG A 2 -7.87 -12.86 -4.86
C ARG A 2 -7.37 -11.43 -4.88
N PHE A 3 -6.11 -11.22 -4.60
CA PHE A 3 -5.50 -9.89 -4.56
C PHE A 3 -4.04 -9.93 -4.99
N ILE A 4 -3.51 -8.78 -5.39
CA ILE A 4 -2.07 -8.52 -5.43
C ILE A 4 -1.72 -7.69 -4.19
N HIS A 5 -0.58 -8.00 -3.58
CA HIS A 5 0.00 -7.22 -2.50
C HIS A 5 1.39 -6.76 -2.91
N VAL A 6 1.61 -5.45 -2.86
CA VAL A 6 2.91 -4.78 -3.06
C VAL A 6 3.20 -3.85 -1.90
N ALA A 7 4.47 -3.51 -1.70
CA ALA A 7 4.97 -2.55 -0.72
C ALA A 7 6.28 -1.96 -1.22
N ASP A 8 6.74 -0.86 -0.61
CA ASP A 8 8.08 -0.30 -0.83
C ASP A 8 8.39 -0.03 -2.32
N VAL A 9 7.44 0.60 -3.02
CA VAL A 9 7.56 0.90 -4.45
C VAL A 9 8.51 2.08 -4.68
N HIS A 10 8.49 3.08 -3.79
CA HIS A 10 9.31 4.30 -3.85
C HIS A 10 9.30 5.00 -5.21
N LEU A 11 8.11 5.25 -5.77
CA LEU A 11 7.98 6.04 -7.00
C LEU A 11 8.55 7.45 -6.79
N GLY A 12 9.34 7.90 -7.77
CA GLY A 12 10.04 9.18 -7.71
C GLY A 12 11.42 9.13 -7.07
N ALA A 13 11.91 7.94 -6.70
CA ALA A 13 13.19 7.75 -6.03
C ALA A 13 14.37 8.49 -6.68
N HIS A 14 15.17 9.13 -5.82
CA HIS A 14 16.37 9.84 -6.23
C HIS A 14 17.59 8.91 -6.26
N PHE A 15 17.91 8.35 -7.43
CA PHE A 15 19.09 7.50 -7.67
C PHE A 15 20.44 8.28 -7.69
N GLY A 16 20.65 9.19 -6.74
CA GLY A 16 21.64 10.28 -6.79
C GLY A 16 23.11 9.89 -6.95
N ARG A 17 23.49 8.65 -6.64
CA ARG A 17 24.87 8.14 -6.78
C ARG A 17 25.23 7.72 -8.21
N HIS A 18 24.24 7.66 -9.10
CA HIS A 18 24.41 7.20 -10.48
C HIS A 18 24.48 8.36 -11.50
N GLN A 19 25.04 8.07 -12.68
CA GLN A 19 25.06 9.00 -13.81
C GLN A 19 23.62 9.29 -14.32
N ALA A 20 23.41 10.43 -14.96
CA ALA A 20 22.08 10.88 -15.37
C ALA A 20 21.27 9.83 -16.16
N SER A 21 21.88 9.21 -17.18
CA SER A 21 21.23 8.16 -17.97
C SER A 21 20.80 6.96 -17.13
N ILE A 22 21.66 6.51 -16.21
CA ILE A 22 21.34 5.40 -15.31
C ILE A 22 20.18 5.77 -14.37
N ARG A 23 20.10 7.02 -13.91
CA ARG A 23 19.00 7.47 -13.07
C ARG A 23 17.67 7.47 -13.82
N GLU A 24 17.68 7.87 -15.08
CA GLU A 24 16.51 7.82 -15.97
C GLU A 24 16.08 6.38 -16.20
N ASP A 25 17.02 5.47 -16.51
CA ASP A 25 16.73 4.04 -16.69
C ASP A 25 16.14 3.40 -15.43
N LEU A 26 16.69 3.71 -14.25
CA LEU A 26 16.18 3.19 -12.98
C LEU A 26 14.79 3.74 -12.64
N SER A 27 14.55 5.03 -12.89
CA SER A 27 13.23 5.63 -12.69
C SER A 27 12.19 5.03 -13.63
N ALA A 28 12.55 4.80 -14.89
CA ALA A 28 11.68 4.13 -15.86
C ALA A 28 11.43 2.68 -15.43
N ALA A 29 12.44 1.95 -14.98
CA ALA A 29 12.29 0.58 -14.51
C ALA A 29 11.34 0.47 -13.31
N SER A 30 11.36 1.42 -12.38
CA SER A 30 10.39 1.46 -11.26
C SER A 30 8.96 1.66 -11.76
N GLN A 31 8.73 2.59 -12.69
CA GLN A 31 7.40 2.81 -13.30
C GLN A 31 6.93 1.60 -14.10
N ASP A 32 7.80 1.05 -14.95
CA ASP A 32 7.52 -0.16 -15.75
C ASP A 32 7.18 -1.36 -14.84
N THR A 33 7.87 -1.50 -13.71
CA THR A 33 7.61 -2.59 -12.76
C THR A 33 6.24 -2.43 -12.10
N PHE A 34 5.90 -1.20 -11.68
CA PHE A 34 4.58 -0.91 -11.15
C PHE A 34 3.48 -1.16 -12.20
N GLU A 35 3.65 -0.67 -13.42
CA GLU A 35 2.71 -0.89 -14.52
C GLU A 35 2.53 -2.39 -14.81
N ARG A 36 3.60 -3.18 -14.83
CA ARG A 36 3.50 -4.64 -15.01
C ARG A 36 2.72 -5.32 -13.89
N SER A 37 2.86 -4.85 -12.65
CA SER A 37 2.06 -5.39 -11.53
C SER A 37 0.57 -5.08 -11.70
N VAL A 38 0.22 -3.93 -12.28
CA VAL A 38 -1.15 -3.53 -12.62
C VAL A 38 -1.72 -4.41 -13.73
N TYR A 39 -0.96 -4.65 -14.81
CA TYR A 39 -1.38 -5.60 -15.85
C TYR A 39 -1.56 -7.00 -15.30
N LEU A 40 -0.65 -7.47 -14.44
CA LEU A 40 -0.79 -8.75 -13.78
C LEU A 40 -2.08 -8.83 -12.94
N ALA A 41 -2.44 -7.75 -12.23
CA ALA A 41 -3.68 -7.68 -11.46
C ALA A 41 -4.92 -7.88 -12.34
N ILE A 42 -4.90 -7.26 -13.52
CA ILE A 42 -5.97 -7.33 -14.51
C ILE A 42 -6.04 -8.73 -15.12
N ASP A 43 -4.91 -9.27 -15.57
CA ASP A 43 -4.82 -10.58 -16.21
C ASP A 43 -5.23 -11.71 -15.27
N GLU A 44 -4.85 -11.61 -13.98
CA GLU A 44 -5.24 -12.57 -12.94
C GLU A 44 -6.64 -12.32 -12.36
N GLU A 45 -7.34 -11.31 -12.88
CA GLU A 45 -8.71 -10.96 -12.49
C GLU A 45 -8.85 -10.79 -10.97
N VAL A 46 -7.91 -10.06 -10.35
CA VAL A 46 -7.93 -9.90 -8.90
C VAL A 46 -9.08 -8.99 -8.45
N HIS A 47 -9.47 -9.11 -7.19
CA HIS A 47 -10.54 -8.29 -6.60
C HIS A 47 -9.99 -7.02 -5.95
N ALA A 48 -8.72 -7.08 -5.50
CA ALA A 48 -8.07 -5.96 -4.87
C ALA A 48 -6.58 -5.87 -5.22
N PHE A 49 -6.08 -4.65 -5.25
CA PHE A 49 -4.67 -4.30 -5.35
C PHE A 49 -4.25 -3.59 -4.06
N LEU A 50 -3.44 -4.24 -3.24
CA LEU A 50 -3.09 -3.80 -1.90
C LEU A 50 -1.67 -3.22 -1.90
N ILE A 51 -1.52 -2.02 -1.33
CA ILE A 51 -0.25 -1.29 -1.23
C ILE A 51 0.03 -1.06 0.26
N ALA A 52 1.01 -1.78 0.81
CA ALA A 52 1.39 -1.72 2.23
C ALA A 52 2.52 -0.72 2.50
N GLY A 53 2.27 0.54 2.19
CA GLY A 53 3.19 1.66 2.47
C GLY A 53 4.25 1.90 1.40
N ASP A 54 4.89 3.07 1.56
CA ASP A 54 6.03 3.55 0.79
C ASP A 54 5.83 3.40 -0.73
N LEU A 55 4.66 3.85 -1.21
CA LEU A 55 4.34 3.98 -2.62
C LEU A 55 5.19 5.06 -3.28
N PHE A 56 5.46 6.15 -2.56
CA PHE A 56 6.31 7.25 -3.01
C PHE A 56 7.59 7.31 -2.17
N ASP A 57 8.67 7.79 -2.79
CA ASP A 57 9.94 8.02 -2.09
C ASP A 57 9.92 9.27 -1.19
N ASP A 58 8.97 10.18 -1.40
CA ASP A 58 8.85 11.44 -0.66
C ASP A 58 7.37 11.83 -0.51
N ASP A 59 7.06 12.56 0.56
CA ASP A 59 5.71 12.98 0.93
C ASP A 59 5.11 14.06 -0.01
N ARG A 60 5.92 14.58 -0.93
CA ARG A 60 5.56 15.49 -2.02
C ARG A 60 6.00 14.93 -3.38
N PRO A 61 5.30 13.91 -3.89
CA PRO A 61 5.56 13.37 -5.22
C PRO A 61 5.37 14.44 -6.29
N LYS A 62 6.17 14.32 -7.35
CA LYS A 62 6.06 15.21 -8.50
C LYS A 62 4.72 15.00 -9.22
N PRO A 63 4.14 16.04 -9.84
CA PRO A 63 2.90 15.91 -10.60
C PRO A 63 2.92 14.76 -11.61
N GLU A 64 4.03 14.55 -12.32
CA GLU A 64 4.13 13.49 -13.33
C GLU A 64 4.00 12.09 -12.71
N THR A 65 4.47 11.91 -11.47
CA THR A 65 4.35 10.64 -10.74
C THR A 65 2.91 10.39 -10.31
N LEU A 66 2.22 11.43 -9.87
CA LEU A 66 0.80 11.35 -9.50
C LEU A 66 -0.08 11.06 -10.73
N TRP A 67 0.18 11.72 -11.87
CA TRP A 67 -0.52 11.45 -13.14
C TRP A 67 -0.29 10.03 -13.66
N PHE A 68 0.93 9.53 -13.55
CA PHE A 68 1.24 8.13 -13.88
C PHE A 68 0.40 7.18 -13.04
N LEU A 69 0.35 7.37 -11.72
CA LEU A 69 -0.43 6.52 -10.82
C LEU A 69 -1.93 6.61 -11.07
N ASP A 70 -2.48 7.81 -11.29
CA ASP A 70 -3.89 8.01 -11.60
C ASP A 70 -4.29 7.24 -12.86
N THR A 71 -3.43 7.25 -13.88
CA THR A 71 -3.61 6.45 -15.09
C THR A 71 -3.68 4.94 -14.77
N GLN A 72 -2.82 4.45 -13.88
CA GLN A 72 -2.82 3.04 -13.51
C GLN A 72 -4.03 2.65 -12.63
N PHE A 73 -4.43 3.50 -11.68
CA PHE A 73 -5.58 3.23 -10.81
C PHE A 73 -6.90 3.29 -11.56
N ARG A 74 -7.04 4.20 -12.54
CA ARG A 74 -8.18 4.19 -13.47
C ARG A 74 -8.22 2.93 -14.32
N ARG A 75 -7.07 2.42 -14.75
CA ARG A 75 -7.01 1.13 -15.46
C ARG A 75 -7.51 -0.01 -14.57
N LEU A 76 -7.17 -0.02 -13.28
CA LEU A 76 -7.73 -0.98 -12.33
C LEU A 76 -9.25 -0.80 -12.14
N ASP A 77 -9.73 0.45 -12.13
CA ASP A 77 -11.14 0.81 -11.99
C ASP A 77 -11.99 0.29 -13.16
N GLU A 78 -11.50 0.39 -14.39
CA GLU A 78 -12.14 -0.16 -15.60
C GLU A 78 -12.42 -1.67 -15.50
N HIS A 79 -11.66 -2.37 -14.66
CA HIS A 79 -11.80 -3.80 -14.39
C HIS A 79 -12.45 -4.12 -13.03
N GLY A 80 -12.94 -3.10 -12.32
CA GLY A 80 -13.61 -3.23 -11.02
C GLY A 80 -12.69 -3.65 -9.88
N ILE A 81 -11.39 -3.36 -9.97
CA ILE A 81 -10.38 -3.76 -8.99
C ILE A 81 -10.24 -2.65 -7.94
N THR A 82 -10.50 -2.98 -6.67
CA THR A 82 -10.36 -2.04 -5.54
C THR A 82 -8.88 -1.84 -5.18
N VAL A 83 -8.43 -0.60 -5.09
CA VAL A 83 -7.09 -0.25 -4.60
C VAL A 83 -7.19 0.11 -3.13
N VAL A 84 -6.40 -0.53 -2.27
CA VAL A 84 -6.24 -0.13 -0.86
C VAL A 84 -4.79 0.20 -0.61
N TYR A 85 -4.52 1.44 -0.26
CA TYR A 85 -3.19 1.97 -0.01
C TYR A 85 -3.10 2.47 1.43
N ALA A 86 -2.36 1.73 2.26
CA ALA A 86 -1.96 2.17 3.59
C ALA A 86 -0.68 2.98 3.46
N LYS A 87 -0.67 4.25 3.88
CA LYS A 87 0.52 5.11 3.83
C LYS A 87 1.61 4.62 4.77
N GLY A 88 2.86 4.72 4.33
CA GLY A 88 4.05 4.40 5.11
C GLY A 88 4.76 5.66 5.60
N ASN A 89 5.98 5.48 6.09
CA ASN A 89 6.76 6.56 6.69
C ASN A 89 7.41 7.47 5.63
N HIS A 90 7.64 7.00 4.39
CA HIS A 90 8.17 7.88 3.34
C HIS A 90 7.11 8.83 2.75
N ASP A 91 5.84 8.45 2.81
CA ASP A 91 4.74 9.12 2.11
C ASP A 91 3.50 9.48 2.97
N PRO A 92 3.65 9.95 4.22
CA PRO A 92 2.52 10.32 5.07
C PRO A 92 1.80 11.60 4.60
N GLY A 93 2.50 12.45 3.85
CA GLY A 93 2.09 13.81 3.49
C GLY A 93 0.97 13.89 2.44
N PRO A 94 0.45 15.10 2.18
CA PRO A 94 -0.79 15.32 1.43
C PRO A 94 -0.65 15.16 -0.11
N GLY A 95 0.44 14.58 -0.59
CA GLY A 95 0.72 14.43 -2.02
C GLY A 95 -0.43 13.78 -2.79
N PRO A 96 -0.84 12.57 -2.41
CA PRO A 96 -1.98 11.89 -3.05
C PRO A 96 -3.29 12.66 -2.94
N GLU A 97 -3.52 13.41 -1.87
CA GLU A 97 -4.73 14.20 -1.64
C GLU A 97 -4.87 15.40 -2.59
N SER A 98 -3.83 15.72 -3.37
CA SER A 98 -3.88 16.76 -4.40
C SER A 98 -4.55 16.32 -5.72
N ILE A 99 -4.88 15.03 -5.86
CA ILE A 99 -5.57 14.46 -7.03
C ILE A 99 -6.92 13.89 -6.61
N GLU A 100 -7.91 14.05 -7.49
CA GLU A 100 -9.19 13.34 -7.41
C GLU A 100 -9.03 11.94 -8.03
N TRP A 101 -8.83 10.94 -7.18
CA TRP A 101 -8.72 9.54 -7.57
C TRP A 101 -10.07 8.97 -8.01
N SER A 102 -10.04 7.91 -8.80
CA SER A 102 -11.23 7.10 -9.08
C SER A 102 -11.79 6.45 -7.81
N ASP A 103 -13.10 6.17 -7.81
CA ASP A 103 -13.84 5.67 -6.64
C ASP A 103 -13.33 4.32 -6.10
N ASN A 104 -12.58 3.57 -6.91
CA ASN A 104 -11.93 2.33 -6.49
C ASN A 104 -10.73 2.53 -5.56
N VAL A 105 -10.23 3.75 -5.37
CA VAL A 105 -9.03 4.02 -4.57
C VAL A 105 -9.37 4.41 -3.15
N LEU A 106 -8.89 3.62 -2.20
CA LEU A 106 -8.91 3.92 -0.79
C LEU A 106 -7.49 4.20 -0.29
N ILE A 107 -7.26 5.44 0.14
CA ILE A 107 -6.04 5.85 0.83
C ILE A 107 -6.34 5.86 2.34
N VAL A 108 -5.46 5.23 3.12
CA VAL A 108 -5.54 5.19 4.58
C VAL A 108 -4.26 5.77 5.16
N SER A 109 -4.41 6.86 5.92
CA SER A 109 -3.32 7.62 6.53
C SER A 109 -3.42 7.64 8.06
N GLU A 110 -4.57 7.22 8.59
CA GLU A 110 -4.89 7.25 10.00
C GLU A 110 -4.38 6.00 10.73
N VAL A 111 -4.03 6.17 12.01
CA VAL A 111 -3.56 5.07 12.87
C VAL A 111 -4.69 4.14 13.29
N GLU A 112 -5.94 4.63 13.26
CA GLU A 112 -7.13 3.84 13.56
C GLU A 112 -7.44 2.86 12.42
N PRO A 113 -7.52 1.55 12.69
CA PRO A 113 -7.82 0.56 11.66
C PRO A 113 -9.17 0.80 10.98
N ARG A 114 -9.13 0.95 9.66
CA ARG A 114 -10.29 1.11 8.79
C ARG A 114 -10.54 -0.17 8.02
N ARG A 115 -11.71 -0.76 8.26
CA ARG A 115 -12.17 -1.95 7.51
C ARG A 115 -13.00 -1.56 6.30
N VAL A 116 -12.68 -2.17 5.15
CA VAL A 116 -13.44 -2.03 3.91
C VAL A 116 -13.81 -3.37 3.30
N LYS A 117 -14.93 -3.37 2.58
CA LYS A 117 -15.42 -4.54 1.83
C LYS A 117 -14.72 -4.60 0.49
N ILE A 118 -14.31 -5.80 0.09
CA ILE A 118 -13.81 -6.04 -1.27
C ILE A 118 -14.94 -6.68 -2.08
N PRO A 119 -15.47 -5.98 -3.11
CA PRO A 119 -16.55 -6.50 -3.94
C PRO A 119 -16.06 -7.64 -4.83
N GLY A 120 -16.94 -8.61 -5.05
CA GLY A 120 -16.85 -9.57 -6.13
C GLY A 120 -17.38 -9.00 -7.44
N ARG A 121 -17.19 -9.74 -8.54
CA ARG A 121 -17.71 -9.37 -9.87
C ARG A 121 -19.23 -9.21 -9.94
N ASN A 122 -19.96 -9.85 -9.03
CA ASN A 122 -21.41 -9.74 -8.91
C ASN A 122 -21.87 -8.65 -7.93
N GLY A 123 -20.94 -7.86 -7.38
CA GLY A 123 -21.20 -6.83 -6.36
C GLY A 123 -21.27 -7.36 -4.92
N GLU A 124 -21.36 -8.68 -4.72
CA GLU A 124 -21.35 -9.27 -3.39
C GLU A 124 -19.93 -9.32 -2.81
N PRO A 125 -19.73 -9.05 -1.51
CA PRO A 125 -18.39 -9.01 -0.93
C PRO A 125 -17.73 -10.41 -0.95
N VAL A 126 -16.47 -10.45 -1.37
CA VAL A 126 -15.65 -11.68 -1.39
C VAL A 126 -14.64 -11.75 -0.25
N GLY A 127 -14.50 -10.65 0.51
CA GLY A 127 -13.53 -10.48 1.58
C GLY A 127 -13.52 -9.06 2.13
N TYR A 128 -12.63 -8.82 3.08
CA TYR A 128 -12.40 -7.52 3.70
C TYR A 128 -10.91 -7.20 3.75
N VAL A 129 -10.60 -5.91 3.79
CA VAL A 129 -9.26 -5.40 4.12
C VAL A 129 -9.43 -4.46 5.30
N THR A 130 -8.66 -4.68 6.36
CA THR A 130 -8.53 -3.75 7.49
C THR A 130 -7.15 -3.13 7.42
N SER A 131 -7.09 -1.81 7.32
CA SER A 131 -5.83 -1.09 7.13
C SER A 131 -5.65 0.08 8.07
N ALA A 132 -4.40 0.42 8.35
CA ALA A 132 -4.00 1.64 9.06
C ALA A 132 -2.75 2.20 8.39
N GLY A 133 -2.62 3.52 8.38
CA GLY A 133 -1.52 4.24 7.76
C GLY A 133 -0.75 5.09 8.75
N HIS A 134 0.30 5.73 8.24
CA HIS A 134 1.14 6.64 9.03
C HIS A 134 0.66 8.08 8.85
N PRO A 135 0.32 8.79 9.94
CA PRO A 135 -0.03 10.21 9.89
C PRO A 135 1.23 11.10 9.75
N SER A 136 2.42 10.54 9.99
CA SER A 136 3.70 11.25 9.91
C SER A 136 4.86 10.29 9.64
N ALA A 137 6.00 10.83 9.21
CA ALA A 137 7.16 10.03 8.82
C ALA A 137 7.89 9.35 10.00
N ASN A 138 7.58 9.75 11.23
CA ASN A 138 8.17 9.22 12.44
C ASN A 138 7.09 8.63 13.35
N GLU A 139 6.24 7.76 12.80
CA GLU A 139 5.28 7.04 13.62
C GLU A 139 6.03 6.14 14.61
N THR A 140 5.65 6.21 15.89
CA THR A 140 6.34 5.48 16.97
C THR A 140 5.39 4.52 17.71
N GLN A 141 4.10 4.60 17.42
CA GLN A 141 3.11 3.69 17.96
C GLN A 141 3.23 2.31 17.33
N ASN A 142 2.99 1.28 18.13
CA ASN A 142 2.77 -0.06 17.60
C ASN A 142 1.35 -0.17 17.03
N LEU A 143 1.21 0.11 15.74
CA LEU A 143 -0.08 0.08 15.06
C LEU A 143 -0.71 -1.32 15.06
N SER A 144 0.09 -2.39 15.15
CA SER A 144 -0.44 -3.76 15.18
C SER A 144 -1.27 -4.06 16.43
N ASP A 145 -1.05 -3.33 17.53
CA ASP A 145 -1.76 -3.60 18.79
C ASP A 145 -3.25 -3.25 18.71
N SER A 146 -3.66 -2.39 17.77
CA SER A 146 -5.06 -2.02 17.54
C SER A 146 -5.76 -2.94 16.53
N PHE A 147 -5.02 -3.76 15.79
CA PHE A 147 -5.57 -4.62 14.75
C PHE A 147 -6.28 -5.83 15.35
N ARG A 148 -7.58 -5.96 15.08
CA ARG A 148 -8.37 -7.14 15.45
C ARG A 148 -9.27 -7.50 14.28
N ARG A 149 -9.24 -8.77 13.87
CA ARG A 149 -10.19 -9.27 12.88
C ARG A 149 -11.60 -9.23 13.43
N PHE A 150 -12.55 -8.84 12.58
CA PHE A 150 -13.97 -8.88 12.91
C PHE A 150 -14.54 -10.26 12.62
N ASP A 151 -15.49 -10.71 13.45
CA ASP A 151 -16.18 -11.99 13.24
C ASP A 151 -16.91 -11.97 11.88
N SER A 152 -16.44 -12.80 10.95
CA SER A 152 -16.94 -12.91 9.58
C SER A 152 -16.56 -14.25 8.99
N LYS A 153 -17.46 -14.81 8.17
CA LYS A 153 -17.19 -16.02 7.39
C LYS A 153 -16.35 -15.75 6.14
N LEU A 154 -16.20 -14.48 5.75
CA LEU A 154 -15.38 -14.08 4.61
C LEU A 154 -13.93 -13.86 5.06
N PRO A 155 -12.96 -14.07 4.16
CA PRO A 155 -11.56 -13.81 4.46
C PRO A 155 -11.32 -12.32 4.73
N GLU A 156 -10.37 -12.02 5.61
CA GLU A 156 -9.99 -10.66 5.96
C GLU A 156 -8.47 -10.50 6.00
N VAL A 157 -7.98 -9.49 5.29
CA VAL A 157 -6.56 -9.12 5.20
C VAL A 157 -6.27 -7.95 6.13
N GLY A 158 -5.22 -8.06 6.95
CA GLY A 158 -4.64 -6.93 7.69
C GLY A 158 -3.57 -6.23 6.85
N LEU A 159 -3.65 -4.91 6.69
CA LEU A 159 -2.72 -4.14 5.87
C LEU A 159 -2.15 -2.93 6.64
N LEU A 160 -0.87 -2.98 6.99
CA LEU A 160 -0.16 -1.90 7.66
C LEU A 160 1.31 -1.89 7.26
N HIS A 161 1.92 -0.71 7.27
CA HIS A 161 3.37 -0.55 7.07
C HIS A 161 4.05 -0.50 8.44
N THR A 162 4.90 -1.47 8.76
CA THR A 162 5.46 -1.61 10.12
C THR A 162 6.80 -2.34 10.10
N GLN A 163 7.67 -2.01 11.06
CA GLN A 163 8.92 -2.71 11.26
C GLN A 163 8.77 -3.78 12.35
N VAL A 164 8.78 -5.05 11.97
CA VAL A 164 8.71 -6.17 12.93
C VAL A 164 10.07 -6.34 13.61
N HIS A 165 10.13 -6.26 14.94
CA HIS A 165 11.38 -6.28 15.72
C HIS A 165 12.29 -7.50 15.46
N SER A 166 11.71 -8.65 15.14
CA SER A 166 12.43 -9.89 14.84
C SER A 166 12.86 -10.04 13.38
N SER A 167 12.53 -9.08 12.51
CA SER A 167 12.86 -9.13 11.08
C SER A 167 14.35 -8.94 10.81
N LEU A 168 14.84 -9.61 9.77
CA LEU A 168 16.22 -9.44 9.28
C LEU A 168 16.45 -7.98 8.87
N GLY A 169 17.48 -7.35 9.43
CA GLY A 169 17.82 -5.95 9.14
C GLY A 169 17.13 -4.92 10.05
N ALA A 170 16.32 -5.33 11.03
CA ALA A 170 15.64 -4.38 11.92
C ALA A 170 16.60 -3.45 12.69
N ALA A 171 17.84 -3.89 12.95
CA ALA A 171 18.87 -3.09 13.60
C ALA A 171 19.53 -2.04 12.69
N ASP A 172 19.38 -2.16 11.37
CA ASP A 172 20.04 -1.30 10.37
C ASP A 172 19.20 -0.06 9.99
N HIS A 173 17.93 0.00 10.41
CA HIS A 173 17.01 1.09 10.12
C HIS A 173 16.65 1.88 11.39
N HIS A 174 16.34 3.17 11.22
CA HIS A 174 15.75 3.96 12.31
C HIS A 174 14.37 3.38 12.64
N PRO A 175 14.06 3.08 13.93
CA PRO A 175 12.79 2.47 14.30
C PRO A 175 11.61 3.37 13.90
N TYR A 176 10.65 2.79 13.19
CA TYR A 176 9.36 3.39 12.90
C TYR A 176 8.26 2.34 13.08
N ALA A 177 7.07 2.78 13.50
CA ALA A 177 5.88 1.97 13.75
C ALA A 177 6.22 0.54 14.21
N PRO A 178 6.90 0.36 15.36
CA PRO A 178 7.44 -0.93 15.77
C PRO A 178 6.32 -1.95 15.95
N SER A 179 6.55 -3.21 15.58
CA SER A 179 5.56 -4.28 15.75
C SER A 179 6.19 -5.57 16.26
N GLU A 180 5.35 -6.36 16.93
CA GLU A 180 5.67 -7.69 17.43
C GLU A 180 4.96 -8.73 16.57
N LEU A 181 5.72 -9.74 16.11
CA LEU A 181 5.17 -10.83 15.31
C LEU A 181 3.99 -11.51 16.02
N SER A 182 4.06 -11.68 17.34
CA SER A 182 2.98 -12.26 18.13
C SER A 182 1.70 -11.43 18.12
N SER A 183 1.79 -10.10 18.05
CA SER A 183 0.61 -9.23 17.93
C SER A 183 -0.08 -9.45 16.58
N LEU A 184 0.70 -9.58 15.50
CA LEU A 184 0.18 -9.87 14.16
C LEU A 184 -0.46 -11.27 14.08
N GLU A 185 0.22 -12.30 14.58
CA GLU A 185 -0.30 -13.68 14.57
C GLU A 185 -1.58 -13.85 15.39
N SER A 186 -1.68 -13.14 16.53
CA SER A 186 -2.84 -13.24 17.41
C SER A 186 -4.03 -12.35 16.99
N ALA A 187 -3.84 -11.43 16.04
CA ALA A 187 -4.89 -10.55 15.55
C ALA A 187 -5.98 -11.27 14.74
N GLY A 188 -5.68 -12.49 14.26
CA GLY A 188 -6.66 -13.43 13.70
C GLY A 188 -7.00 -13.25 12.23
N PHE A 189 -6.31 -12.34 11.52
CA PHE A 189 -6.44 -12.13 10.08
C PHE A 189 -6.03 -13.38 9.28
N ASP A 190 -6.61 -13.53 8.08
CA ASP A 190 -6.28 -14.66 7.20
C ASP A 190 -5.01 -14.41 6.38
N TYR A 191 -4.60 -13.15 6.26
CA TYR A 191 -3.35 -12.65 5.68
C TYR A 191 -2.94 -11.35 6.36
#